data_AF-A0A943HTI2-F1
#
_entry.id   AF-A0A943HTI2-F1
#
_cell.length_a   1.000
_cell.length_b   1.000
_cell.length_c   1.000
_cell.angle_alpha   90.00
_cell.angle_beta   90.00
_cell.angle_gamma   90.00
#
_symmetry.space_group_name_H-M   'P 1'
#
loop_
_entity.id
_entity.type
_entity.pdbx_description
1 polymer ?
#
loop_
_entity_poly.entity_id
_entity_poly.type
_entity_poly.pdbx_seq_one_letter_code
_entity_poly.pdbx_strand_id
1 'polypeptide(L)'
;MERKIISHRIGSILDDISRLSNALYAMDTTDIQRYPDNYEVLSTDAALRAEKIACRLRHLIYSSTTIRKGDYLTSAGIVHGIEVVYEDGVLEVTLPGLLPKRKQRQNTEFLLDPFYFSLEQYAKEHPMPRFSDCVVCFTQVYDQCLPTRRIRDYDNLEEKQLLDVLSTFVMADDTGLLCDAYNTAALGEKDCTRISVMEKKRFPAWLAEHENTLKSISDF
;
A
#
# COMPACT_ATOMS: atom_id res chain seq x y z
N MET A 1 8.69 -25.10 -16.52
CA MET A 1 8.29 -24.36 -17.74
C MET A 1 9.37 -24.52 -18.80
N GLU A 2 9.01 -24.69 -20.08
CA GLU A 2 10.01 -24.85 -21.16
C GLU A 2 10.85 -23.58 -21.35
N ARG A 3 12.15 -23.75 -21.63
CA ARG A 3 13.11 -22.64 -21.81
C ARG A 3 12.66 -21.63 -22.88
N LYS A 4 12.02 -22.10 -23.96
CA LYS A 4 11.48 -21.24 -25.03
C LYS A 4 10.40 -20.29 -24.51
N ILE A 5 9.52 -20.76 -23.64
CA ILE A 5 8.45 -19.96 -23.03
C ILE A 5 9.06 -18.93 -22.08
N ILE A 6 10.06 -19.31 -21.27
CA ILE A 6 10.80 -18.38 -20.41
C ILE A 6 11.44 -17.27 -21.25
N SER A 7 12.19 -17.61 -22.29
CA SER A 7 12.86 -16.64 -23.17
C SER A 7 11.86 -15.70 -23.85
N HIS A 8 10.72 -16.21 -24.33
CA HIS A 8 9.67 -15.38 -24.91
C HIS A 8 9.09 -14.39 -23.89
N ARG A 9 8.79 -14.85 -22.67
CA ARG A 9 8.29 -13.97 -21.59
C ARG A 9 9.31 -12.91 -21.21
N ILE A 10 10.59 -13.26 -21.10
CA ILE A 10 11.68 -12.31 -20.83
C ILE A 10 11.77 -11.27 -21.96
N GLY A 11 11.76 -11.70 -23.22
CA GLY A 11 11.79 -10.78 -24.37
C GLY A 11 10.65 -9.75 -24.32
N SER A 12 9.43 -10.22 -24.03
CA SER A 12 8.28 -9.33 -23.89
C SER A 12 8.35 -8.40 -22.66
N ILE A 13 9.09 -8.75 -21.61
CA ILE A 13 9.35 -7.85 -20.47
C ILE A 13 10.40 -6.81 -20.86
N LEU A 14 11.45 -7.20 -21.60
CA LEU A 14 12.46 -6.27 -22.11
C LEU A 14 11.85 -5.21 -23.05
N ASP A 15 10.86 -5.60 -23.86
CA ASP A 15 10.10 -4.65 -24.69
C ASP A 15 9.33 -3.64 -23.83
N ASP A 16 8.69 -4.09 -22.75
CA ASP A 16 8.00 -3.21 -21.81
C ASP A 16 8.98 -2.26 -21.08
N ILE A 17 10.16 -2.75 -20.67
CA ILE A 17 11.21 -1.92 -20.07
C ILE A 17 11.70 -0.86 -21.06
N SER A 18 11.87 -1.21 -22.33
CA SER A 18 12.28 -0.26 -23.37
C SER A 18 11.24 0.83 -23.56
N ARG A 19 9.95 0.47 -23.55
CA ARG A 19 8.84 1.44 -23.60
C ARG A 19 8.79 2.33 -22.37
N LEU A 20 9.00 1.76 -21.17
CA LEU A 20 9.09 2.52 -19.93
C LEU A 20 10.22 3.54 -19.99
N SER A 21 11.41 3.11 -20.41
CA SER A 21 12.58 3.97 -20.59
C SER A 21 12.27 5.14 -21.53
N ASN A 22 11.65 4.87 -22.68
CA ASN A 22 11.25 5.92 -23.62
C ASN A 22 10.21 6.89 -23.03
N ALA A 23 9.25 6.38 -22.24
CA ALA A 23 8.26 7.23 -21.56
C ALA A 23 8.94 8.15 -20.53
N LEU A 24 9.92 7.64 -19.78
CA LEU A 24 10.69 8.45 -18.83
C LEU A 24 11.50 9.55 -19.53
N TYR A 25 12.15 9.26 -20.66
CA TYR A 25 12.82 10.30 -21.47
C TYR A 25 11.83 11.34 -22.02
N ALA A 26 10.63 10.92 -22.43
CA ALA A 26 9.59 11.84 -22.87
C ALA A 26 9.09 12.73 -21.72
N MET A 27 8.94 12.17 -20.51
CA MET A 27 8.58 12.94 -19.31
C MET A 27 9.64 13.99 -18.97
N ASP A 28 10.92 13.62 -19.00
CA ASP A 28 12.05 14.52 -18.69
C ASP A 28 12.13 15.72 -19.65
N THR A 29 11.73 15.52 -20.90
CA THR A 29 11.72 16.57 -21.94
C THR A 29 10.40 17.34 -22.03
N THR A 30 9.34 16.88 -21.37
CA THR A 30 8.02 17.53 -21.40
C THR A 30 7.96 18.67 -20.39
N ASP A 31 7.68 19.87 -20.89
CA ASP A 31 7.42 21.03 -20.04
C ASP A 31 6.08 20.87 -19.29
N ILE A 32 6.18 20.58 -17.99
CA ILE A 32 5.04 20.36 -17.09
C ILE A 32 4.13 21.59 -16.99
N GLN A 33 4.70 22.80 -17.06
CA GLN A 33 3.91 24.04 -16.92
C GLN A 33 3.12 24.31 -18.19
N ARG A 34 3.70 23.98 -19.35
CA ARG A 34 3.08 24.24 -20.65
C ARG A 34 2.11 23.13 -21.08
N TYR A 35 2.39 21.88 -20.73
CA TYR A 35 1.61 20.71 -21.15
C TYR A 35 1.31 19.75 -19.99
N PRO A 36 0.57 20.22 -18.95
CA PRO A 36 0.28 19.43 -17.75
C PRO A 36 -0.49 18.14 -18.07
N ASP A 37 -1.49 18.20 -18.96
CA ASP A 37 -2.30 17.03 -19.33
C ASP A 37 -1.48 15.95 -20.04
N ASN A 38 -0.54 16.35 -20.92
CA ASN A 38 0.35 15.41 -21.58
C ASN A 38 1.29 14.73 -20.58
N TYR A 39 1.82 15.51 -19.63
CA TYR A 39 2.66 14.97 -18.57
C TYR A 39 1.87 14.00 -17.67
N GLU A 40 0.63 14.32 -17.32
CA GLU A 40 -0.25 13.44 -16.55
C GLU A 40 -0.46 12.08 -17.25
N VAL A 41 -0.77 12.10 -18.55
CA VAL A 41 -0.96 10.86 -19.33
C VAL A 41 0.33 10.04 -19.41
N LEU A 42 1.46 10.68 -19.72
CA LEU A 42 2.76 10.00 -19.83
C LEU A 42 3.21 9.40 -18.50
N SER A 43 3.14 10.18 -17.42
CA SER A 43 3.51 9.73 -16.08
C SER A 43 2.60 8.59 -15.59
N THR A 44 1.31 8.65 -15.90
CA THR A 44 0.36 7.57 -15.58
C THR A 44 0.68 6.29 -16.34
N ASP A 45 0.92 6.34 -17.66
CA ASP A 45 1.31 5.14 -18.43
C ASP A 45 2.64 4.56 -17.93
N ALA A 46 3.63 5.41 -17.65
CA ALA A 46 4.92 4.98 -17.12
C ALA A 46 4.76 4.24 -15.78
N ALA A 47 4.00 4.81 -14.84
CA ALA A 47 3.75 4.19 -13.53
C ALA A 47 3.02 2.84 -13.66
N LEU A 48 1.92 2.79 -14.41
CA LEU A 48 1.16 1.56 -14.63
C LEU A 48 1.99 0.48 -15.34
N ARG A 49 2.87 0.88 -16.25
CA ARG A 49 3.80 -0.05 -16.92
C ARG A 49 4.82 -0.61 -15.94
N ALA A 50 5.37 0.20 -15.05
CA ALA A 50 6.30 -0.25 -14.01
C ALA A 50 5.66 -1.29 -13.08
N GLU A 51 4.43 -1.05 -12.60
CA GLU A 51 3.66 -2.01 -11.80
C GLU A 51 3.46 -3.33 -12.54
N LYS A 52 3.06 -3.27 -13.82
CA LYS A 52 2.87 -4.45 -14.65
C LYS A 52 4.17 -5.24 -14.82
N ILE A 53 5.30 -4.57 -15.07
CA ILE A 53 6.62 -5.22 -15.18
C ILE A 53 6.95 -5.96 -13.88
N ALA A 54 6.75 -5.32 -12.72
CA ALA A 54 7.01 -5.94 -11.42
C ALA A 54 6.18 -7.22 -11.21
N CYS A 55 4.87 -7.19 -11.45
CA CYS A 55 4.01 -8.38 -11.34
C CYS A 55 4.37 -9.46 -12.38
N ARG A 56 4.74 -9.09 -13.61
CA ARG A 56 5.15 -10.07 -14.64
C ARG A 56 6.45 -10.78 -14.28
N LEU A 57 7.43 -10.07 -13.71
CA LEU A 57 8.67 -10.64 -13.20
C LEU A 57 8.40 -11.59 -12.02
N ARG A 58 7.54 -11.18 -11.09
CA ARG A 58 7.07 -12.01 -9.99
C ARG A 58 6.44 -13.33 -10.49
N HIS A 59 5.53 -13.27 -11.47
CA HIS A 59 4.93 -14.47 -12.06
C HIS A 59 5.95 -15.34 -12.79
N LEU A 60 7.00 -14.76 -13.35
CA LEU A 60 8.08 -15.52 -13.97
C LEU A 60 8.78 -16.37 -12.91
N ILE A 61 9.11 -15.78 -11.75
CA ILE A 61 9.73 -16.47 -10.61
C ILE A 61 8.88 -17.68 -10.18
N TYR A 62 7.57 -17.47 -9.96
CA TYR A 62 6.66 -18.55 -9.54
C TYR A 62 6.59 -19.72 -10.53
N SER A 63 6.69 -19.43 -11.83
CA SER A 63 6.57 -20.44 -12.89
C SER A 63 7.89 -21.12 -13.28
N SER A 64 9.03 -20.58 -12.84
CA SER A 64 10.36 -20.99 -13.32
C SER A 64 11.35 -21.37 -12.22
N THR A 65 11.02 -21.15 -10.95
CA THR A 65 11.88 -21.43 -9.80
C THR A 65 11.15 -22.26 -8.76
N THR A 66 11.87 -22.69 -7.72
CA THR A 66 11.31 -23.39 -6.55
C THR A 66 10.93 -22.43 -5.41
N ILE A 67 11.09 -21.11 -5.61
CA ILE A 67 10.75 -20.11 -4.60
C ILE A 67 9.25 -20.15 -4.33
N ARG A 68 8.87 -20.24 -3.05
CA ARG A 68 7.45 -20.24 -2.66
C ARG A 68 6.90 -18.83 -2.79
N LYS A 69 5.61 -18.75 -3.13
CA LYS A 69 4.89 -17.47 -3.28
C LYS A 69 5.04 -16.59 -2.02
N GLY A 70 4.88 -17.19 -0.84
CA GLY A 70 5.02 -16.50 0.45
C GLY A 70 6.39 -15.89 0.66
N ASP A 71 7.46 -16.67 0.50
CA ASP A 71 8.85 -16.20 0.70
C ASP A 71 9.18 -14.96 -0.15
N TYR A 72 8.75 -14.97 -1.42
CA TYR A 72 8.92 -13.80 -2.29
C TYR A 72 8.08 -12.62 -1.82
N LEU A 73 6.82 -12.83 -1.44
CA LEU A 73 5.91 -11.74 -1.09
C LEU A 73 6.23 -11.09 0.25
N THR A 74 6.79 -11.84 1.20
CA THR A 74 7.39 -11.28 2.41
C THR A 74 8.56 -10.35 2.04
N SER A 75 9.42 -10.77 1.11
CA SER A 75 10.52 -9.93 0.61
C SER A 75 10.01 -8.68 -0.12
N ALA A 76 8.94 -8.82 -0.91
CA ALA A 76 8.30 -7.69 -1.58
C ALA A 76 7.65 -6.72 -0.56
N GLY A 77 7.08 -7.22 0.53
CA GLY A 77 6.54 -6.41 1.62
C GLY A 77 7.60 -5.51 2.24
N ILE A 78 8.80 -6.05 2.50
CA ILE A 78 9.95 -5.28 2.99
C ILE A 78 10.34 -4.18 1.99
N VAL A 79 10.41 -4.49 0.69
CA VAL A 79 10.74 -3.50 -0.35
C VAL A 79 9.67 -2.40 -0.45
N HIS A 80 8.40 -2.73 -0.21
CA HIS A 80 7.30 -1.77 -0.16
C HIS A 80 7.30 -0.94 1.13
N GLY A 81 8.14 -1.27 2.12
CA GLY A 81 8.14 -0.62 3.43
C GLY A 81 6.90 -0.98 4.25
N ILE A 82 6.39 -2.21 4.10
CA ILE A 82 5.31 -2.73 4.93
C ILE A 82 5.91 -3.14 6.27
N GLU A 83 5.41 -2.52 7.34
CA GLU A 83 5.83 -2.80 8.71
C GLU A 83 4.61 -3.14 9.53
N VAL A 84 4.73 -4.13 10.41
CA VAL A 84 3.68 -4.59 11.32
C VAL A 84 4.27 -4.63 12.72
N VAL A 85 3.60 -4.00 13.67
CA VAL A 85 4.00 -3.94 15.07
C VAL A 85 2.77 -4.12 15.95
N TYR A 86 2.88 -4.91 17.01
CA TYR A 86 1.82 -5.06 18.01
C TYR A 86 2.38 -4.77 19.39
N GLU A 87 2.06 -3.60 19.92
CA GLU A 87 2.56 -3.09 21.20
C GLU A 87 1.44 -2.37 21.96
N ASP A 88 1.43 -2.48 23.29
CA ASP A 88 0.49 -1.78 24.18
C ASP A 88 -1.00 -1.86 23.79
N GLY A 89 -1.39 -3.02 23.25
CA GLY A 89 -2.76 -3.33 22.85
C GLY A 89 -3.19 -2.71 21.51
N VAL A 90 -2.24 -2.23 20.70
CA VAL A 90 -2.48 -1.62 19.39
C VAL A 90 -1.66 -2.37 18.34
N LEU A 91 -2.34 -2.89 17.32
CA LEU A 91 -1.68 -3.37 16.11
C LEU A 91 -1.51 -2.19 15.17
N GLU A 92 -0.29 -1.80 14.86
CA GLU A 92 0.04 -0.79 13.87
C GLU A 92 0.61 -1.45 12.60
N VAL A 93 0.08 -1.05 11.46
CA VAL A 93 0.58 -1.42 10.14
C VAL A 93 0.93 -0.16 9.38
N THR A 94 2.18 -0.06 8.93
CA THR A 94 2.59 0.97 7.96
C THR A 94 2.59 0.38 6.56
N LEU A 95 1.93 1.06 5.62
CA LEU A 95 1.86 0.74 4.21
C LEU A 95 2.41 1.92 3.38
N PRO A 96 2.96 1.68 2.17
CA PRO A 96 3.31 2.77 1.28
C PRO A 96 2.05 3.58 0.88
N GLY A 97 2.22 4.86 0.52
CA GLY A 97 1.15 5.77 0.06
C GLY A 97 0.55 5.41 -1.32
N LEU A 98 0.27 4.13 -1.55
CA LEU A 98 -0.11 3.52 -2.82
C LEU A 98 -1.56 3.02 -2.82
N LEU A 99 -2.41 3.53 -1.92
CA LEU A 99 -3.79 3.07 -1.86
C LEU A 99 -4.50 3.30 -3.21
N PRO A 100 -5.16 2.25 -3.75
CA PRO A 100 -5.81 2.33 -5.04
C PRO A 100 -6.98 3.31 -5.00
N LYS A 101 -7.25 3.97 -6.14
CA LYS A 101 -8.44 4.79 -6.33
C LYS A 101 -9.64 3.91 -6.68
N ARG A 102 -10.80 4.18 -6.08
CA ARG A 102 -12.03 3.38 -6.27
C ARG A 102 -12.45 3.08 -7.71
N LYS A 103 -12.15 3.99 -8.64
CA LYS A 103 -12.62 3.91 -10.03
C LYS A 103 -11.66 3.20 -10.99
N GLN A 104 -10.45 2.84 -10.55
CA GLN A 104 -9.50 2.12 -11.41
C GLN A 104 -9.45 0.66 -11.00
N ARG A 105 -9.73 -0.25 -11.95
CA ARG A 105 -9.38 -1.68 -11.82
C ARG A 105 -7.86 -1.81 -11.85
N GLN A 106 -7.21 -1.47 -10.74
CA GLN A 106 -5.79 -1.68 -10.56
C GLN A 106 -5.52 -3.14 -10.20
N ASN A 107 -4.32 -3.60 -10.52
CA ASN A 107 -3.89 -4.94 -10.16
C ASN A 107 -3.61 -4.96 -8.65
N THR A 108 -4.61 -5.37 -7.87
CA THR A 108 -4.54 -5.41 -6.40
C THR A 108 -3.41 -6.32 -5.89
N GLU A 109 -2.92 -7.21 -6.74
CA GLU A 109 -1.75 -8.07 -6.50
C GLU A 109 -0.49 -7.27 -6.15
N PHE A 110 -0.35 -6.02 -6.62
CA PHE A 110 0.87 -5.26 -6.35
C PHE A 110 1.05 -5.01 -4.85
N LEU A 111 -0.01 -4.59 -4.15
CA LEU A 111 0.04 -4.22 -2.73
C LEU A 111 -0.59 -5.26 -1.78
N LEU A 112 -1.77 -5.79 -2.11
CA LEU A 112 -2.53 -6.65 -1.18
C LEU A 112 -1.83 -7.98 -0.90
N ASP A 113 -1.24 -8.59 -1.94
CA ASP A 113 -0.54 -9.86 -1.79
C ASP A 113 0.68 -9.70 -0.85
N PRO A 114 1.63 -8.76 -1.09
CA PRO A 114 2.70 -8.49 -0.13
C PRO A 114 2.20 -8.13 1.27
N PHE A 115 1.11 -7.38 1.37
CA PHE A 115 0.50 -7.02 2.67
C PHE A 115 0.02 -8.27 3.43
N TYR A 116 -0.78 -9.12 2.80
CA TYR A 116 -1.26 -10.38 3.38
C TYR A 116 -0.10 -11.24 3.89
N PHE A 117 0.94 -11.43 3.08
CA PHE A 117 2.08 -12.27 3.48
C PHE A 117 2.98 -11.62 4.53
N SER A 118 2.97 -10.29 4.65
CA SER A 118 3.65 -9.59 5.75
C SER A 118 2.94 -9.86 7.08
N LEU A 119 1.60 -9.80 7.10
CA LEU A 119 0.81 -10.19 8.27
C LEU A 119 0.94 -11.68 8.60
N GLU A 120 0.91 -12.55 7.59
CA GLU A 120 1.09 -14.00 7.78
C GLU A 120 2.46 -14.31 8.38
N GLN A 121 3.52 -13.64 7.92
CA GLN A 121 4.85 -13.83 8.47
C GLN A 121 4.92 -13.31 9.91
N TYR A 122 4.40 -12.12 10.17
CA TYR A 122 4.38 -11.54 11.51
C TYR A 122 3.64 -12.46 12.51
N ALA A 123 2.50 -13.03 12.11
CA ALA A 123 1.70 -13.95 12.91
C ALA A 123 2.41 -15.29 13.25
N LYS A 124 3.43 -15.69 12.50
CA LYS A 124 4.25 -16.87 12.82
C LYS A 124 5.25 -16.59 13.93
N GLU A 125 5.69 -15.34 14.04
CA GLU A 125 6.77 -14.92 14.95
C GLU A 125 6.23 -14.24 16.22
N HIS A 126 5.01 -13.69 16.16
CA HIS A 126 4.41 -12.91 17.22
C HIS A 126 2.97 -13.35 17.50
N PRO A 127 2.50 -13.24 18.75
CA PRO A 127 1.09 -13.46 19.06
C PRO A 127 0.23 -12.39 18.38
N MET A 128 -0.82 -12.84 17.70
CA MET A 128 -1.79 -11.94 17.06
C MET A 128 -3.00 -11.73 17.96
N PRO A 129 -3.45 -10.48 18.17
CA PRO A 129 -4.69 -10.22 18.88
C PRO A 129 -5.88 -10.72 18.05
N ARG A 130 -7.00 -11.01 18.72
CA ARG A 130 -8.29 -11.26 18.08
C ARG A 130 -9.34 -10.35 18.71
N PHE A 131 -9.48 -9.16 18.15
CA PHE A 131 -10.39 -8.14 18.65
C PHE A 131 -11.84 -8.48 18.31
N SER A 132 -12.71 -8.49 19.31
CA SER A 132 -14.15 -8.70 19.14
C SER A 132 -14.96 -7.39 19.12
N ASP A 133 -14.40 -6.32 19.69
CA ASP A 133 -15.00 -4.98 19.71
C ASP A 133 -13.86 -3.96 19.58
N CYS A 134 -13.61 -3.48 18.36
CA CYS A 134 -12.44 -2.67 18.03
C CYS A 134 -12.76 -1.38 17.28
N VAL A 135 -11.73 -0.53 17.20
CA VAL A 135 -11.65 0.58 16.27
C VAL A 135 -10.51 0.29 15.29
N VAL A 136 -10.77 0.47 14.00
CA VAL A 136 -9.74 0.57 12.97
C VAL A 136 -9.53 2.04 12.62
N CYS A 137 -8.28 2.50 12.69
CA CYS A 137 -7.89 3.86 12.39
C CYS A 137 -7.06 3.89 11.11
N PHE A 138 -7.55 4.53 10.04
CA PHE A 138 -6.74 4.82 8.85
C PHE A 138 -6.19 6.24 8.95
N THR A 139 -4.86 6.35 9.05
CA THR A 139 -4.13 7.61 9.06
C THR A 139 -3.38 7.77 7.75
N GLN A 140 -3.78 8.74 6.93
CA GLN A 140 -3.08 9.10 5.71
C GLN A 140 -1.98 10.12 6.03
N VAL A 141 -0.73 9.69 5.97
CA VAL A 141 0.42 10.56 6.22
C VAL A 141 0.90 11.12 4.89
N TYR A 142 0.99 12.44 4.82
CA TYR A 142 1.50 13.16 3.66
C TYR A 142 2.86 13.79 3.98
N ASP A 143 3.81 13.66 3.06
CA ASP A 143 5.10 14.34 3.18
C ASP A 143 4.89 15.87 3.25
N GLN A 144 5.32 16.45 4.36
CA GLN A 144 5.20 17.89 4.64
C GLN A 144 6.00 18.77 3.68
N CYS A 145 6.97 18.21 2.97
CA CYS A 145 7.78 18.92 1.98
C CYS A 145 7.07 19.02 0.62
N LEU A 146 5.95 18.31 0.43
CA LEU A 146 5.24 18.23 -0.84
C LEU A 146 3.97 19.11 -0.85
N PRO A 147 3.50 19.54 -2.04
CA PRO A 147 2.37 20.47 -2.14
C PRO A 147 1.06 19.89 -1.60
N THR A 148 0.32 20.63 -0.77
CA THR A 148 -0.94 20.20 -0.12
C THR A 148 -2.05 19.75 -1.07
N ARG A 149 -2.06 20.20 -2.33
CA ARG A 149 -3.01 19.74 -3.37
C ARG A 149 -3.04 18.22 -3.61
N ARG A 150 -2.03 17.49 -3.11
CA ARG A 150 -1.92 16.03 -3.17
C ARG A 150 -2.77 15.31 -2.12
N ILE A 151 -3.24 16.02 -1.09
CA ILE A 151 -4.10 15.48 -0.04
C ILE A 151 -5.38 14.99 -0.70
N ARG A 152 -5.70 13.73 -0.46
CA ARG A 152 -6.81 13.03 -1.13
C ARG A 152 -8.04 13.08 -0.23
N ASP A 153 -9.21 13.22 -0.84
CA ASP A 153 -10.45 12.94 -0.13
C ASP A 153 -10.51 11.45 0.28
N TYR A 154 -11.01 11.16 1.47
CA TYR A 154 -11.08 9.77 1.99
C TYR A 154 -11.96 8.86 1.12
N ASP A 155 -12.98 9.40 0.46
CA ASP A 155 -13.88 8.62 -0.39
C ASP A 155 -13.20 8.08 -1.67
N ASN A 156 -12.02 8.61 -2.01
CA ASN A 156 -11.19 8.19 -3.12
C ASN A 156 -10.25 7.03 -2.76
N LEU A 157 -10.17 6.63 -1.49
CA LEU A 157 -9.30 5.54 -1.02
C LEU A 157 -10.06 4.23 -0.91
N GLU A 158 -9.48 3.15 -1.45
CA GLU A 158 -9.99 1.79 -1.27
C GLU A 158 -9.45 1.14 0.01
N GLU A 159 -9.99 1.56 1.15
CA GLU A 159 -9.64 1.03 2.48
C GLU A 159 -10.23 -0.35 2.75
N LYS A 160 -11.35 -0.67 2.08
CA LYS A 160 -12.10 -1.93 2.31
C LYS A 160 -11.24 -3.17 2.10
N GLN A 161 -10.47 -3.22 1.02
CA GLN A 161 -9.66 -4.41 0.71
C GLN A 161 -8.55 -4.63 1.75
N LEU A 162 -8.05 -3.57 2.37
CA LEU A 162 -7.08 -3.67 3.46
C LEU A 162 -7.75 -4.15 4.75
N LEU A 163 -8.95 -3.63 5.03
CA LEU A 163 -9.75 -4.06 6.17
C LEU A 163 -10.11 -5.55 6.07
N ASP A 164 -10.52 -6.03 4.89
CA ASP A 164 -10.81 -7.44 4.63
C ASP A 164 -9.59 -8.33 4.96
N VAL A 165 -8.39 -7.89 4.55
CA VAL A 165 -7.13 -8.58 4.87
C VAL A 165 -6.85 -8.54 6.37
N LEU A 166 -6.92 -7.37 7.02
CA LEU A 166 -6.70 -7.24 8.47
C LEU A 166 -7.67 -8.08 9.29
N SER A 167 -8.95 -8.09 8.92
CA SER A 167 -10.00 -8.83 9.60
C SER A 167 -9.69 -10.32 9.67
N THR A 168 -9.13 -10.86 8.59
CA THR A 168 -8.69 -12.27 8.51
C THR A 168 -7.68 -12.63 9.61
N PHE A 169 -6.82 -11.68 10.01
CA PHE A 169 -5.78 -11.94 11.01
C PHE A 169 -6.20 -11.55 12.43
N VAL A 170 -6.81 -10.37 12.60
CA VAL A 170 -6.90 -9.76 13.94
C VAL A 170 -8.30 -9.39 14.43
N MET A 171 -9.36 -9.57 13.64
CA MET A 171 -10.71 -9.13 14.04
C MET A 171 -11.71 -10.27 13.97
N ALA A 172 -12.54 -10.44 15.00
CA ALA A 172 -13.62 -11.42 15.00
C ALA A 172 -14.51 -11.29 13.76
N ASP A 173 -14.87 -10.05 13.42
CA ASP A 173 -15.64 -9.66 12.24
C ASP A 173 -15.35 -8.16 11.94
N ASP A 174 -15.50 -7.72 10.70
CA ASP A 174 -15.37 -6.32 10.26
C ASP A 174 -16.72 -5.58 10.16
N THR A 175 -17.82 -6.22 10.55
CA THR A 175 -19.14 -5.56 10.61
C THR A 175 -19.12 -4.30 11.47
N GLY A 176 -19.93 -3.31 11.09
CA GLY A 176 -20.14 -2.09 11.88
C GLY A 176 -20.79 -2.30 13.25
N LEU A 177 -21.11 -3.54 13.63
CA LEU A 177 -21.51 -3.91 14.99
C LEU A 177 -20.29 -4.07 15.91
N LEU A 178 -19.17 -4.55 15.37
CA LEU A 178 -17.99 -5.00 16.11
C LEU A 178 -16.73 -4.18 15.80
N CYS A 179 -16.75 -3.41 14.71
CA CYS A 179 -15.65 -2.55 14.29
C CYS A 179 -16.15 -1.14 13.98
N ASP A 180 -15.64 -0.15 14.71
CA ASP A 180 -15.78 1.26 14.36
C ASP A 180 -14.62 1.68 13.46
N ALA A 181 -14.85 2.58 12.50
CA ALA A 181 -13.81 3.12 11.63
C ALA A 181 -13.54 4.59 11.94
N TYR A 182 -12.26 4.96 12.05
CA TYR A 182 -11.79 6.32 12.22
C TYR A 182 -10.79 6.68 11.12
N ASN A 183 -11.06 7.76 10.40
CA ASN A 183 -10.20 8.21 9.30
C ASN A 183 -9.62 9.58 9.63
N THR A 184 -8.29 9.70 9.48
CA THR A 184 -7.58 10.95 9.73
C THR A 184 -6.41 11.13 8.75
N ALA A 185 -5.88 12.33 8.71
CA ALA A 185 -4.76 12.70 7.86
C ALA A 185 -3.78 13.55 8.66
N ALA A 186 -2.50 13.33 8.40
CA ALA A 186 -1.42 13.99 9.12
C ALA A 186 -0.27 14.35 8.18
N LEU A 187 0.55 15.31 8.61
CA LEU A 187 1.81 15.60 7.97
C LEU A 187 2.94 14.78 8.60
N GLY A 188 3.85 14.28 7.78
CA GLY A 188 5.02 13.50 8.22
C GLY A 188 6.20 13.64 7.28
N GLU A 189 7.20 12.79 7.45
CA GLU A 189 8.44 12.81 6.66
C GLU A 189 8.31 12.18 5.27
N LYS A 190 7.38 11.23 5.12
CA LYS A 190 7.14 10.50 3.87
C LYS A 190 5.67 10.15 3.73
N ASP A 191 5.23 9.97 2.48
CA ASP A 191 3.88 9.49 2.21
C ASP A 191 3.71 8.04 2.65
N CYS A 192 2.73 7.78 3.52
CA CYS A 192 2.35 6.43 3.90
C CYS A 192 0.89 6.38 4.37
N THR A 193 0.36 5.16 4.43
CA THR A 193 -0.88 4.87 5.15
C THR A 193 -0.51 4.11 6.40
N ARG A 194 -0.91 4.62 7.56
CA ARG A 194 -0.84 3.90 8.83
C ARG A 194 -2.22 3.37 9.18
N ILE A 195 -2.30 2.10 9.54
CA ILE A 195 -3.51 1.45 10.01
C ILE A 195 -3.30 0.99 11.44
N SER A 196 -4.11 1.49 12.36
CA SER A 196 -4.04 1.08 13.77
C SER A 196 -5.32 0.36 14.17
N VAL A 197 -5.21 -0.86 14.69
CA VAL A 197 -6.34 -1.67 15.16
C VAL A 197 -6.20 -1.90 16.66
N MET A 198 -7.23 -1.57 17.43
CA MET A 198 -7.21 -1.65 18.89
C MET A 198 -8.61 -1.88 19.47
N GLU A 199 -8.69 -2.34 20.71
CA GLU A 199 -9.97 -2.41 21.43
C GLU A 199 -10.58 -1.01 21.62
N LYS A 200 -11.92 -0.90 21.59
CA LYS A 200 -12.61 0.39 21.73
C LYS A 200 -12.24 1.17 22.98
N LYS A 201 -12.00 0.49 24.10
CA LYS A 201 -11.58 1.12 25.36
C LYS A 201 -10.19 1.79 25.29
N ARG A 202 -9.31 1.33 24.37
CA ARG A 202 -7.94 1.88 24.20
C ARG A 202 -7.95 3.13 23.32
N PHE A 203 -8.95 3.26 22.45
CA PHE A 203 -9.05 4.33 21.45
C PHE A 203 -8.96 5.76 22.02
N PRO A 204 -9.64 6.13 23.12
CA PRO A 204 -9.55 7.50 23.65
C PRO A 204 -8.13 7.89 24.09
N ALA A 205 -7.40 6.98 24.72
CA ALA A 205 -6.01 7.22 25.12
C ALA A 205 -5.09 7.30 23.89
N TRP A 206 -5.32 6.43 22.90
CA TRP A 206 -4.54 6.41 21.66
C TRP A 206 -4.72 7.72 20.88
N LEU A 207 -5.96 8.21 20.79
CA LEU A 207 -6.28 9.48 20.14
C LEU A 207 -5.56 10.65 20.81
N ALA A 208 -5.57 10.71 22.14
CA ALA A 208 -4.88 11.77 22.90
C ALA A 208 -3.35 11.72 22.72
N GLU A 209 -2.75 10.54 22.62
CA GLU A 209 -1.31 10.37 22.31
C GLU A 209 -0.98 10.87 20.90
N HIS A 210 -1.88 10.63 19.93
CA HIS A 210 -1.67 10.94 18.52
C HIS A 210 -1.97 12.40 18.16
N GLU A 211 -2.96 13.04 18.79
CA GLU A 211 -3.22 14.48 18.63
C GLU A 211 -2.03 15.35 19.05
N ASN A 212 -1.26 14.89 20.04
CA ASN A 212 -0.05 15.61 20.50
C ASN A 212 1.17 15.40 19.59
N THR A 213 1.16 14.36 18.75
CA THR A 213 2.32 13.92 17.95
C THR A 213 2.18 14.28 16.48
N LEU A 214 0.95 14.26 15.95
CA LEU A 214 0.64 14.58 14.57
C LEU A 214 0.33 16.08 14.47
N LYS A 215 1.16 16.85 13.76
CA LYS A 215 0.78 18.21 13.36
C LYS A 215 -0.46 18.10 12.48
N SER A 216 -1.60 18.58 12.99
CA SER A 216 -2.84 18.55 12.25
C SER A 216 -2.68 19.35 10.96
N ILE A 217 -3.20 18.83 9.85
CA ILE A 217 -3.24 19.54 8.57
C ILE A 217 -3.99 20.87 8.72
N SER A 218 -4.89 20.99 9.72
CA SER A 218 -5.61 22.24 10.03
C SER A 218 -4.73 23.39 10.53
N ASP A 219 -3.48 23.11 10.89
CA ASP A 219 -2.56 24.11 11.47
C ASP A 219 -1.74 24.86 10.41
N PHE A 220 -2.02 24.63 9.11
CA PHE A 220 -1.36 25.26 7.97
C PHE A 220 -2.34 25.89 6.97
#